data_AF-A0A2N2PP54-F1
#
_entry.id   AF-A0A2N2PP54-F1
#
_cell.length_a   1.000
_cell.length_b   1.000
_cell.length_c   1.000
_cell.angle_alpha   90.00
_cell.angle_beta   90.00
_cell.angle_gamma   90.00
#
_symmetry.space_group_name_H-M   'P 1'
#
loop_
_entity.id
_entity.type
_entity.pdbx_description
1 polymer ?
#
loop_
_entity_poly.entity_id
_entity_poly.type
_entity_poly.pdbx_seq_one_letter_code
_entity_poly.pdbx_strand_id
1 'polypeptide(L)'
;MRALGTVRGLGTNPESAITGLESMGYHALWFENATLARLIDLLGHDWPVIVFLRAANLPHGRAGLHAVVLVEINDEQAICLDPSLDQPLTLELSTFLSAWRILGSQGLVVWVS
;
A
#
# COMPACT_ATOMS: atom_id res chain seq x y z
N MET A 1 27.53 4.90 12.20
CA MET A 1 26.57 5.51 11.26
C MET A 1 26.68 4.75 9.95
N ARG A 2 25.72 3.88 9.62
CA ARG A 2 25.71 3.11 8.36
C ARG A 2 24.41 3.40 7.63
N ALA A 3 24.55 3.82 6.38
CA ALA A 3 23.45 4.14 5.48
C ALA A 3 22.51 2.94 5.31
N LEU A 4 21.22 3.15 5.58
CA LEU A 4 20.15 2.26 5.16
C LEU A 4 19.95 2.49 3.67
N GLY A 5 20.61 1.66 2.86
CA GLY A 5 20.57 1.77 1.42
C GLY A 5 19.18 1.45 0.89
N THR A 6 18.45 2.47 0.45
CA THR A 6 17.40 2.29 -0.56
C THR A 6 18.12 2.05 -1.89
N VAL A 7 18.40 0.79 -2.20
CA VAL A 7 18.89 0.43 -3.53
C VAL A 7 17.78 0.76 -4.51
N ARG A 8 17.99 1.80 -5.34
CA ARG A 8 17.16 2.08 -6.52
C ARG A 8 17.14 0.81 -7.38
N GLY A 9 16.08 0.01 -7.29
CA GLY A 9 15.90 -1.20 -8.10
C GLY A 9 15.39 -2.43 -7.35
N LEU A 10 15.39 -2.45 -6.01
CA LEU A 10 14.80 -3.53 -5.19
C LEU A 10 13.86 -2.87 -4.18
N GLY A 11 12.61 -3.35 -4.12
CA GLY A 11 11.58 -2.78 -3.26
C GLY A 11 11.95 -2.76 -1.78
N THR A 12 11.23 -1.97 -0.99
CA THR A 12 11.45 -1.88 0.46
C THR A 12 11.09 -3.20 1.14
N ASN A 13 12.02 -3.81 1.90
CA ASN A 13 11.71 -4.92 2.80
C ASN A 13 10.69 -4.41 3.86
N PRO A 14 9.54 -5.09 4.05
CA PRO A 14 8.54 -4.75 5.05
C PRO A 14 9.10 -4.41 6.44
N GLU A 15 10.04 -5.21 6.92
CA GLU A 15 10.67 -5.03 8.25
C GLU A 15 11.41 -3.69 8.36
N SER A 16 12.07 -3.28 7.26
CA SER A 16 12.78 -1.99 7.21
C SER A 16 11.82 -0.81 7.15
N ALA A 17 10.69 -0.96 6.47
CA ALA A 17 9.64 0.06 6.46
C ALA A 17 9.04 0.27 7.85
N ILE A 18 8.70 -0.84 8.54
CA ILE A 18 8.18 -0.81 9.92
C ILE A 18 9.20 -0.13 10.85
N THR A 19 10.45 -0.60 10.84
CA THR A 19 11.51 -0.02 11.69
C THR A 19 11.68 1.48 11.44
N GLY A 20 11.60 1.90 10.17
CA GLY A 20 11.67 3.31 9.80
C GLY A 20 10.51 4.12 10.39
N LEU A 21 9.28 3.62 10.27
CA LEU A 21 8.08 4.26 10.82
C LEU A 21 8.12 4.34 12.35
N GLU A 22 8.53 3.26 13.02
CA GLU A 22 8.69 3.20 14.47
C GLU A 22 9.75 4.20 14.97
N SER A 23 10.85 4.36 14.24
CA SER A 23 11.88 5.34 14.58
C SER A 23 11.40 6.80 14.50
N MET A 24 10.29 7.05 13.77
CA MET A 24 9.64 8.35 13.65
C MET A 24 8.49 8.54 14.64
N GLY A 25 8.21 7.55 15.50
CA GLY A 25 7.13 7.60 16.48
C GLY A 25 5.77 7.12 15.97
N TYR A 26 5.72 6.48 14.80
CA TYR A 26 4.52 5.82 14.29
C TYR A 26 4.51 4.35 14.66
N HIS A 27 3.33 3.76 14.78
CA HIS A 27 3.18 2.31 14.80
C HIS A 27 2.85 1.81 13.41
N ALA A 28 3.34 0.62 13.08
CA ALA A 28 3.07 0.01 11.78
C ALA A 28 2.89 -1.51 11.92
N LEU A 29 1.98 -2.07 11.12
CA LEU A 29 1.74 -3.51 11.08
C LEU A 29 1.64 -3.98 9.64
N TRP A 30 2.54 -4.92 9.29
CA TRP A 30 2.46 -5.64 8.02
C TRP A 30 1.37 -6.69 8.06
N PHE A 31 0.66 -6.85 6.96
CA PHE A 31 -0.32 -7.90 6.78
C PHE A 31 -0.21 -8.55 5.41
N GLU A 32 -0.66 -9.80 5.34
CA GLU A 32 -0.76 -10.61 4.13
C GLU A 32 -2.08 -11.37 4.13
N ASN A 33 -2.53 -11.81 2.95
CA ASN A 33 -3.77 -12.56 2.76
C ASN A 33 -5.00 -11.83 3.34
N ALA A 34 -4.97 -10.49 3.39
CA ALA A 34 -6.06 -9.70 3.92
C ALA A 34 -7.28 -9.73 3.01
N THR A 35 -8.46 -9.59 3.60
CA THR A 35 -9.73 -9.51 2.88
C THR A 35 -10.09 -8.06 2.58
N LEU A 36 -11.00 -7.84 1.61
CA LEU A 36 -11.59 -6.52 1.38
C LEU A 36 -12.26 -5.96 2.65
N ALA A 37 -12.97 -6.82 3.40
CA ALA A 37 -13.58 -6.43 4.67
C ALA A 37 -12.55 -5.91 5.68
N ARG A 38 -11.34 -6.51 5.71
CA ARG A 38 -10.27 -6.00 6.57
C ARG A 38 -9.75 -4.64 6.12
N LEU A 39 -9.64 -4.37 4.82
CA LEU A 39 -9.27 -3.03 4.35
C LEU A 39 -10.31 -1.98 4.74
N ILE A 40 -11.60 -2.29 4.56
CA ILE A 40 -12.71 -1.40 4.95
C ILE A 40 -12.66 -1.10 6.45
N ASP A 41 -12.45 -2.13 7.27
CA ASP A 41 -12.31 -2.00 8.73
C ASP A 41 -11.13 -1.09 9.12
N LEU A 42 -9.95 -1.29 8.50
CA LEU A 42 -8.77 -0.45 8.75
C LEU A 42 -9.00 1.01 8.35
N LEU A 43 -9.62 1.25 7.20
CA LEU A 43 -9.97 2.60 6.74
C LEU A 43 -11.02 3.26 7.65
N GLY A 44 -11.95 2.48 8.21
CA GLY A 44 -12.95 2.95 9.17
C GLY A 44 -12.37 3.45 10.50
N HIS A 45 -11.10 3.13 10.78
CA HIS A 45 -10.35 3.67 11.92
C HIS A 45 -9.54 4.93 11.59
N ASP A 46 -9.72 5.51 10.40
CA ASP A 46 -8.91 6.63 9.88
C ASP A 46 -7.40 6.31 9.85
N TRP A 47 -7.04 5.03 9.74
CA TRP A 47 -5.64 4.61 9.66
C TRP A 47 -5.18 4.52 8.20
N PRO A 48 -4.10 5.22 7.82
CA PRO A 48 -3.54 5.09 6.48
C PRO A 48 -3.08 3.66 6.19
N VAL A 49 -3.58 3.11 5.07
CA VAL A 49 -3.23 1.76 4.61
C VAL A 49 -2.41 1.86 3.34
N ILE A 50 -1.14 1.44 3.41
CA ILE A 50 -0.29 1.25 2.24
C ILE A 50 -0.57 -0.15 1.68
N VAL A 51 -0.93 -0.24 0.41
CA VAL A 51 -1.17 -1.53 -0.27
C VAL A 51 -0.17 -1.73 -1.40
N PHE A 52 0.16 -2.99 -1.66
CA PHE A 52 1.08 -3.39 -2.72
C PHE A 52 0.30 -3.91 -3.91
N LEU A 53 0.41 -3.20 -5.04
CA LEU A 53 -0.27 -3.54 -6.28
C LEU A 53 0.75 -3.99 -7.32
N ARG A 54 0.37 -4.96 -8.15
CA ARG A 54 1.16 -5.30 -9.33
C ARG A 54 1.12 -4.13 -10.31
N ALA A 55 2.28 -3.50 -10.55
CA ALA A 55 2.37 -2.28 -11.37
C ALA A 55 1.82 -2.48 -12.79
N ALA A 56 1.99 -3.67 -13.37
CA ALA A 56 1.48 -4.00 -14.71
C ALA A 56 -0.05 -3.96 -14.84
N ASN A 57 -0.77 -3.90 -13.72
CA ASN A 57 -2.22 -3.81 -13.68
C ASN A 57 -2.72 -2.36 -13.48
N LEU A 58 -1.81 -1.40 -13.35
CA LEU A 58 -2.12 0.02 -13.20
C LEU A 58 -2.06 0.74 -14.55
N PRO A 59 -2.89 1.78 -14.80
CA PRO A 59 -2.94 2.47 -16.10
C PRO A 59 -1.59 3.04 -16.57
N HIS A 60 -0.78 3.54 -15.64
CA HIS A 60 0.54 4.12 -15.88
C HIS A 60 1.69 3.17 -15.53
N GLY A 61 1.39 2.01 -14.97
CA GLY A 61 2.40 1.10 -14.45
C GLY A 61 3.00 0.19 -15.52
N ARG A 62 4.19 -0.35 -15.22
CA ARG A 62 4.92 -1.23 -16.14
C ARG A 62 5.05 -2.63 -15.57
N ALA A 63 6.11 -2.91 -14.82
CA ALA A 63 6.35 -4.21 -14.24
C ALA A 63 6.83 -4.03 -12.79
N GLY A 64 6.66 -5.07 -11.99
CA GLY A 64 7.07 -5.09 -10.59
C GLY A 64 5.94 -4.76 -9.62
N LEU A 65 6.35 -4.48 -8.39
CA LEU A 65 5.51 -4.15 -7.26
C LEU A 65 5.48 -2.63 -7.09
N HIS A 66 4.30 -2.10 -6.81
CA HIS A 66 4.08 -0.68 -6.59
C HIS A 66 3.32 -0.46 -5.28
N ALA A 67 3.78 0.49 -4.48
CA ALA A 67 3.16 0.84 -3.21
C ALA A 67 2.32 2.10 -3.38
N VAL A 68 1.07 2.05 -2.94
CA VAL A 68 0.14 3.19 -2.95
C VAL A 68 -0.57 3.29 -1.61
N VAL A 69 -1.01 4.49 -1.22
CA VAL A 69 -1.82 4.68 -0.01
C VAL A 69 -3.29 4.57 -0.41
N LEU A 70 -4.00 3.58 0.09
CA LEU A 70 -5.45 3.46 -0.07
C LEU A 70 -6.12 4.47 0.87
N VAL A 71 -6.98 5.34 0.32
CA VAL A 71 -7.68 6.38 1.09
C VAL A 71 -9.18 6.14 1.16
N GLU A 72 -9.76 5.55 0.12
CA GLU A 72 -11.19 5.24 0.08
C GLU A 72 -11.40 3.95 -0.74
N ILE A 73 -12.38 3.16 -0.33
CA ILE A 73 -12.86 2.01 -1.09
C ILE A 73 -14.37 1.87 -0.90
N ASN A 74 -15.07 1.65 -2.00
CA ASN A 74 -16.50 1.38 -2.02
C ASN A 74 -16.80 0.23 -3.00
N ASP A 75 -18.08 -0.03 -3.26
CA ASP A 75 -18.52 -1.15 -4.09
C ASP A 75 -18.09 -1.05 -5.56
N GLU A 76 -17.75 0.15 -6.04
CA GLU A 76 -17.41 0.41 -7.43
C GLU A 76 -15.93 0.71 -7.64
N GLN A 77 -15.28 1.39 -6.70
CA GLN A 77 -13.94 1.94 -6.89
C GLN A 77 -13.07 1.95 -5.64
N ALA A 78 -11.75 1.97 -5.87
CA ALA A 78 -10.73 2.27 -4.88
C ALA A 78 -10.01 3.56 -5.28
N ILE A 79 -9.83 4.47 -4.32
CA ILE A 79 -9.09 5.72 -4.49
C ILE A 79 -7.77 5.58 -3.74
N CYS A 80 -6.67 5.80 -4.45
CA CYS A 80 -5.32 5.67 -3.93
C CYS A 80 -4.51 6.96 -4.14
N LEU A 81 -3.61 7.27 -3.22
CA LEU A 81 -2.53 8.22 -3.45
C LEU A 81 -1.32 7.45 -3.97
N ASP A 82 -0.96 7.73 -5.21
CA ASP A 82 0.19 7.12 -5.89
C ASP A 82 1.37 8.12 -5.87
N PRO A 83 2.53 7.76 -5.32
CA PRO A 83 3.69 8.65 -5.28
C PRO A 83 4.27 9.02 -6.66
N SER A 84 3.80 8.36 -7.72
CA SER A 84 4.21 8.60 -9.10
C SER A 84 3.28 9.55 -9.86
N LEU A 85 2.18 9.99 -9.24
CA LEU A 85 1.15 10.83 -9.83
C LEU A 85 0.93 12.09 -8.97
N ASP A 86 0.62 13.20 -9.63
CA ASP A 86 0.27 14.45 -8.96
C ASP A 86 -1.21 14.51 -8.51
N GLN A 87 -2.02 13.53 -8.91
CA GLN A 87 -3.45 13.44 -8.64
C GLN A 87 -3.82 12.07 -8.08
N PRO A 88 -4.90 11.94 -7.28
CA PRO A 88 -5.39 10.65 -6.82
C PRO A 88 -5.63 9.68 -7.98
N LEU A 89 -5.23 8.43 -7.78
CA LEU A 89 -5.48 7.31 -8.67
C LEU A 89 -6.80 6.66 -8.32
N THR A 90 -7.79 6.79 -9.21
CA THR A 90 -9.07 6.06 -9.11
C THR A 90 -9.00 4.79 -9.94
N LEU A 91 -9.30 3.65 -9.33
CA LEU A 91 -9.36 2.35 -9.98
C LEU A 91 -10.75 1.75 -9.80
N GLU A 92 -11.27 1.06 -10.82
CA GLU A 92 -12.39 0.14 -10.60
C GLU A 92 -12.01 -0.88 -9.52
N LEU A 93 -12.95 -1.22 -8.65
CA LEU A 93 -12.73 -2.14 -7.54
C LEU A 93 -12.19 -3.49 -8.04
N SER A 94 -12.72 -3.99 -9.15
CA SER A 94 -12.28 -5.24 -9.79
C SER A 94 -10.79 -5.20 -10.18
N THR A 95 -10.34 -4.07 -10.73
CA THR A 95 -8.96 -3.83 -11.16
C THR A 95 -8.03 -3.75 -9.95
N PHE A 96 -8.44 -2.99 -8.93
CA PHE A 96 -7.72 -2.90 -7.66
C PHE A 96 -7.54 -4.28 -7.01
N LEU A 97 -8.63 -5.02 -6.82
CA LEU A 97 -8.60 -6.33 -6.18
C LEU A 97 -7.76 -7.33 -6.98
N SER A 98 -7.81 -7.29 -8.31
CA SER A 98 -6.97 -8.13 -9.17
C SER A 98 -5.49 -7.80 -8.98
N ALA A 99 -5.11 -6.52 -9.04
CA ALA A 99 -3.73 -6.07 -8.87
C ALA A 99 -3.16 -6.40 -7.48
N TRP A 100 -4.00 -6.32 -6.44
CA TRP A 100 -3.63 -6.58 -5.05
C TRP A 100 -3.54 -8.07 -4.72
N ARG A 101 -4.49 -8.89 -5.18
CA ARG A 101 -4.53 -10.34 -4.90
C ARG A 101 -3.38 -11.10 -5.55
N ILE A 102 -2.90 -10.66 -6.71
CA ILE A 102 -1.73 -11.27 -7.37
C ILE A 102 -0.49 -11.20 -6.47
N LEU A 103 -0.40 -10.19 -5.60
CA LEU A 103 0.68 -10.03 -4.62
C LEU A 103 0.31 -10.56 -3.23
N GLY A 104 -0.69 -11.44 -3.13
CA GLY A 104 -1.07 -12.05 -1.86
C GLY A 104 -1.82 -11.12 -0.91
N SER A 105 -2.49 -10.08 -1.42
CA SER A 105 -3.29 -9.15 -0.62
C SER A 105 -2.49 -8.53 0.55
N GLN A 106 -1.29 -8.05 0.22
CA GLN A 106 -0.32 -7.52 1.16
C GLN A 106 -0.47 -6.02 1.37
N GLY A 107 -0.07 -5.55 2.55
CA GLY A 107 -0.06 -4.13 2.88
C GLY A 107 0.53 -3.84 4.25
N LEU A 108 0.52 -2.56 4.58
CA LEU A 108 0.99 -2.01 5.83
C LEU A 108 -0.05 -1.01 6.34
N VAL A 109 -0.52 -1.17 7.57
CA VAL A 109 -1.28 -0.11 8.24
C VAL A 109 -0.36 0.68 9.15
N VAL A 110 -0.56 2.00 9.21
CA VAL A 110 0.23 2.92 10.04
C VAL A 110 -0.71 3.74 10.93
N TRP A 111 -0.36 3.93 12.20
CA TRP A 111 -1.16 4.74 13.13
C TRP A 111 -0.31 5.45 14.18
N VAL A 112 -0.92 6.41 14.88
CA VAL A 112 -0.35 7.09 16.06
C VAL A 112 -1.13 6.68 17.30
N SER A 113 -0.45 6.63 18.46
CA SER A 113 -1.08 6.42 19.77
C SER A 113 -1.68 7.70 20.33
#